data_AF-A0A1S3CTJ3-F1
#
_entry.id   AF-A0A1S3CTJ3-F1
#
_cell.length_a   1.000
_cell.length_b   1.000
_cell.length_c   1.000
_cell.angle_alpha   90.00
_cell.angle_beta   90.00
_cell.angle_gamma   90.00
#
_symmetry.space_group_name_H-M   'P 1'
#
loop_
_entity.id
_entity.type
_entity.pdbx_description
1 polymer ?
#
loop_
_entity_poly.entity_id
_entity_poly.type
_entity_poly.pdbx_seq_one_letter_code
_entity_poly.pdbx_strand_id
1 'polypeptide(L)'
;MAAYLSELYKCQVVEQNLKLKNRYSRNQRSSPYDIGQSKHHARELRQKILQGVDQMSLFSHEECLVLERNIDEVSSLAEQGQYKPCTVDRAPLRNKYFFGEGYTYGSQLVRKGLGNERLYPEGEVDPRLSLGL
;
A
#
# COMPACT_ATOMS: atom_id res chain seq x y z
N MET A 1 -20.94 24.36 -5.45
CA MET A 1 -20.42 23.68 -6.65
C MET A 1 -19.46 22.54 -6.29
N ALA A 2 -18.39 22.75 -5.50
CA ALA A 2 -17.42 21.69 -5.16
C ALA A 2 -17.99 20.51 -4.33
N ALA A 3 -18.91 20.77 -3.39
CA ALA A 3 -19.51 19.71 -2.56
C ALA A 3 -20.36 18.72 -3.38
N TYR A 4 -21.13 19.22 -4.35
CA TYR A 4 -21.99 18.40 -5.21
C TYR A 4 -21.18 17.46 -6.11
N LEU A 5 -20.04 17.92 -6.62
CA LEU A 5 -19.15 17.10 -7.45
C LEU A 5 -18.45 15.99 -6.64
N SER A 6 -18.09 16.26 -5.38
CA SER A 6 -17.54 15.26 -4.45
C SER A 6 -18.56 14.15 -4.12
N GLU A 7 -19.82 14.52 -3.95
CA GLU A 7 -20.90 13.61 -3.60
C GLU A 7 -21.32 12.70 -4.76
N LEU A 8 -21.34 13.24 -5.99
CA LEU A 8 -21.52 12.47 -7.21
C LEU A 8 -20.39 11.46 -7.45
N TYR A 9 -19.14 11.86 -7.19
CA TYR A 9 -17.98 10.98 -7.32
C TYR A 9 -18.03 9.81 -6.31
N LYS A 10 -18.42 10.10 -5.06
CA LYS A 10 -18.62 9.07 -4.03
C LYS A 10 -19.72 8.07 -4.43
N CYS A 11 -20.84 8.54 -4.98
CA CYS A 11 -21.91 7.67 -5.48
C CYS A 11 -21.44 6.75 -6.61
N GLN A 12 -20.71 7.26 -7.59
CA GLN A 12 -20.18 6.44 -8.70
C GLN A 12 -19.21 5.35 -8.21
N VAL A 13 -18.33 5.66 -7.26
CA VAL A 13 -17.38 4.68 -6.70
C VAL A 13 -18.12 3.58 -5.92
N VAL A 14 -19.17 3.92 -5.15
CA VAL A 14 -19.99 2.95 -4.44
C VAL A 14 -20.74 2.02 -5.40
N GLU A 15 -21.34 2.56 -6.46
CA GLU A 15 -22.03 1.75 -7.47
C GLU A 15 -21.10 0.81 -8.23
N GLN A 16 -19.89 1.25 -8.59
CA GLN A 16 -18.91 0.40 -9.25
C GLN A 16 -18.45 -0.75 -8.35
N ASN A 17 -18.24 -0.47 -7.06
CA ASN A 17 -17.89 -1.49 -6.07
C ASN A 17 -19.03 -2.51 -5.82
N LEU A 18 -20.28 -2.07 -5.81
CA LEU A 18 -21.45 -2.96 -5.72
C LEU A 18 -21.59 -3.86 -6.96
N LYS A 19 -21.34 -3.31 -8.16
CA LYS A 19 -21.34 -4.07 -9.42
C LYS A 19 -20.21 -5.10 -9.47
N LEU A 20 -19.05 -4.80 -8.88
CA LEU A 20 -17.93 -5.74 -8.75
C LEU A 20 -18.23 -6.86 -7.73
N LYS A 21 -18.76 -6.52 -6.54
CA LYS A 21 -19.21 -7.51 -5.55
C LYS A 21 -20.26 -8.47 -6.09
N ASN A 22 -21.22 -7.96 -6.86
CA ASN A 22 -22.27 -8.77 -7.47
C ASN A 22 -21.74 -9.70 -8.58
N ARG A 23 -20.77 -9.25 -9.38
CA ARG A 23 -20.09 -10.13 -10.36
C ARG A 23 -19.28 -11.23 -9.69
N TYR A 24 -18.60 -10.92 -8.58
CA TYR A 24 -17.86 -11.90 -7.79
C TYR A 24 -18.77 -12.97 -7.15
N SER A 25 -19.93 -12.55 -6.64
CA SER A 25 -20.90 -13.46 -6.00
C SER A 25 -21.63 -14.37 -7.00
N ARG A 26 -21.90 -13.89 -8.23
CA ARG A 26 -22.65 -14.66 -9.23
C ARG A 26 -21.84 -15.79 -9.87
N ASN A 27 -20.50 -15.69 -9.85
CA ASN A 27 -19.60 -16.73 -10.35
C ASN A 27 -19.26 -17.83 -9.32
N GLN A 28 -19.76 -17.75 -8.09
CA GLN A 28 -19.48 -18.73 -7.01
C GLN A 28 -20.65 -19.69 -6.73
N ARG A 29 -21.33 -20.20 -7.75
CA ARG A 29 -22.17 -21.40 -7.55
C ARG A 29 -21.28 -22.64 -7.54
N SER A 30 -20.49 -22.78 -6.46
CA SER A 30 -19.60 -23.91 -6.24
C SER A 30 -20.36 -25.11 -5.69
N SER A 31 -20.05 -26.30 -6.21
CA SER A 31 -20.59 -27.58 -5.75
C SER A 31 -20.19 -27.85 -4.28
N PRO A 32 -21.03 -28.52 -3.46
CA PRO A 32 -20.69 -28.87 -2.08
C PRO A 32 -19.36 -29.62 -1.91
N TYR A 33 -18.94 -30.38 -2.91
CA TYR A 33 -17.66 -31.11 -2.94
C TYR A 33 -16.44 -30.18 -3.16
N ASP A 34 -16.64 -29.05 -3.84
CA ASP A 34 -15.61 -28.04 -4.15
C ASP A 34 -15.28 -27.20 -2.89
N ILE A 35 -16.25 -27.02 -2.01
CA ILE A 35 -16.12 -26.28 -0.74
C ILE A 35 -15.23 -27.04 0.26
N GLY A 36 -15.25 -28.38 0.27
CA GLY A 36 -14.46 -29.21 1.19
C GLY A 36 -12.96 -29.21 0.88
N GLN A 37 -12.58 -29.39 -0.39
CA GLN A 37 -11.18 -29.28 -0.82
C GLN A 37 -10.65 -27.85 -0.68
N SER A 38 -11.50 -26.85 -0.98
CA SER A 38 -11.19 -25.43 -0.78
C SER A 38 -10.87 -25.10 0.69
N LYS A 39 -11.60 -25.66 1.66
CA LYS A 39 -11.33 -25.45 3.10
C LYS A 39 -10.02 -26.08 3.56
N HIS A 40 -9.69 -27.29 3.09
CA HIS A 40 -8.41 -27.93 3.44
C HIS A 40 -7.24 -27.15 2.86
N HIS A 41 -7.33 -26.77 1.58
CA HIS A 41 -6.32 -25.95 0.92
C HIS A 41 -6.15 -24.58 1.57
N ALA A 42 -7.25 -23.91 1.95
CA ALA A 42 -7.20 -22.65 2.68
C ALA A 42 -6.50 -22.79 4.05
N ARG A 43 -6.70 -23.91 4.74
CA ARG A 43 -6.02 -24.19 6.01
C ARG A 43 -4.52 -24.39 5.81
N GLU A 44 -4.11 -25.16 4.80
CA GLU A 44 -2.69 -25.35 4.47
C GLU A 44 -2.02 -24.03 4.05
N LEU A 45 -2.68 -23.23 3.21
CA LEU A 45 -2.20 -21.90 2.84
C LEU A 45 -2.04 -21.00 4.07
N ARG A 46 -3.04 -21.00 4.97
CA ARG A 46 -2.94 -20.24 6.23
C ARG A 46 -1.75 -20.69 7.06
N GLN A 47 -1.48 -22.00 7.16
CA GLN A 47 -0.32 -22.50 7.89
C GLN A 47 1.00 -22.04 7.26
N LYS A 48 1.13 -22.11 5.93
CA LYS A 48 2.32 -21.60 5.24
C LYS A 48 2.52 -20.10 5.44
N ILE A 49 1.45 -19.31 5.44
CA ILE A 49 1.52 -17.87 5.73
C ILE A 49 2.00 -17.64 7.16
N LEU A 50 1.42 -18.34 8.14
CA LEU A 50 1.79 -18.17 9.55
C LEU A 50 3.24 -18.61 9.84
N GLN A 51 3.76 -19.60 9.09
CA GLN A 51 5.15 -20.02 9.21
C GLN A 51 6.15 -18.97 8.67
N GLY A 52 5.70 -18.02 7.86
CA GLY A 52 6.55 -16.96 7.29
C GLY A 52 6.38 -15.59 7.96
N VAL A 53 5.65 -15.50 9.08
CA VAL A 53 5.34 -14.22 9.75
C VAL A 53 5.72 -14.30 11.22
N ASP A 54 6.73 -13.51 11.60
CA ASP A 54 7.08 -13.24 12.99
C ASP A 54 6.65 -11.81 13.35
N GLN A 55 5.96 -11.65 14.48
CA GLN A 55 5.49 -10.36 14.97
C GLN A 55 5.88 -10.17 16.43
N MET A 56 6.45 -9.01 16.77
CA MET A 56 6.87 -8.64 18.11
C MET A 56 6.55 -7.16 18.39
N SER A 57 6.28 -6.84 19.65
CA SER A 57 6.11 -5.45 20.10
C SER A 57 7.46 -4.92 20.57
N LEU A 58 8.12 -4.13 19.73
CA LEU A 58 9.44 -3.56 20.03
C LEU A 58 9.35 -2.17 20.67
N PHE A 59 8.34 -1.40 20.31
CA PHE A 59 8.19 -0.01 20.74
C PHE A 59 7.06 0.11 21.76
N SER A 60 7.32 0.86 22.83
CA SER A 60 6.32 1.33 23.77
C SER A 60 5.40 2.38 23.15
N HIS A 61 4.30 2.69 23.83
CA HIS A 61 3.36 3.71 23.36
C HIS A 61 4.02 5.09 23.22
N GLU A 62 4.86 5.47 24.19
CA GLU A 62 5.57 6.76 24.16
C GLU A 62 6.57 6.84 23.00
N GLU A 63 7.30 5.76 22.72
CA GLU A 63 8.21 5.69 21.57
C GLU A 63 7.45 5.78 20.24
N CYS A 64 6.28 5.13 20.13
CA CYS A 64 5.40 5.28 18.96
C CYS A 64 4.97 6.74 18.76
N LEU A 65 4.61 7.46 19.82
CA LEU A 65 4.24 8.88 19.71
C LEU A 65 5.39 9.77 19.23
N VAL A 66 6.65 9.41 19.54
CA VAL A 66 7.82 10.11 19.00
C VAL A 66 8.00 9.79 17.52
N LEU A 67 7.88 8.52 17.13
CA LEU A 67 7.99 8.09 15.73
C LEU A 67 6.90 8.69 14.85
N GLU A 68 5.65 8.73 15.33
CA GLU A 68 4.51 9.32 14.62
C GLU A 68 4.74 10.82 14.35
N ARG A 69 5.25 11.56 15.34
CA ARG A 69 5.63 12.97 15.16
C ARG A 69 6.71 13.16 14.09
N ASN A 70 7.71 12.28 14.04
CA ASN A 70 8.74 12.33 13.01
C ASN A 70 8.16 12.02 11.61
N ILE A 71 7.16 11.12 11.52
CA ILE A 71 6.46 10.82 10.26
C ILE A 71 5.61 12.01 9.79
N ASP A 72 4.96 12.73 10.71
CA ASP A 72 4.23 13.95 10.42
C ASP A 72 5.16 15.04 9.88
N GLU A 73 6.36 15.18 10.47
CA GLU A 73 7.40 16.10 10.00
C GLU A 73 7.84 15.76 8.56
N VAL A 74 8.11 14.48 8.27
CA VAL A 74 8.42 14.02 6.90
C VAL A 74 7.30 14.41 5.93
N SER A 75 6.04 14.21 6.31
CA SER A 75 4.91 14.57 5.44
C SER A 75 4.82 16.08 5.20
N SER A 76 5.05 16.90 6.22
CA SER A 76 5.09 18.36 6.11
C SER A 76 6.23 18.85 5.20
N LEU A 77 7.45 18.32 5.38
CA LEU A 77 8.60 18.66 4.52
C LEU A 77 8.36 18.25 3.06
N ALA A 78 7.70 17.13 2.83
CA ALA A 78 7.32 16.68 1.49
C ALA A 78 6.30 17.63 0.82
N GLU A 79 5.32 18.14 1.56
CA GLU A 79 4.36 19.14 1.08
C GLU A 79 5.02 20.48 0.73
N GLN A 80 6.06 20.85 1.48
CA GLN A 80 6.88 22.03 1.22
C GLN A 80 7.87 21.83 0.07
N GLY A 81 7.97 20.63 -0.51
CA GLY A 81 8.86 20.33 -1.63
C GLY A 81 10.35 20.23 -1.24
N GLN A 82 10.64 19.91 0.02
CA GLN A 82 12.01 19.84 0.55
C GLN A 82 12.75 18.54 0.17
N TYR A 83 12.06 17.57 -0.43
CA TYR A 83 12.62 16.29 -0.84
C TYR A 83 12.77 16.18 -2.36
N LYS A 84 13.67 15.28 -2.79
CA LYS A 84 13.88 14.98 -4.20
C LYS A 84 12.61 14.41 -4.85
N PRO A 85 12.42 14.59 -6.16
CA PRO A 85 11.24 14.09 -6.86
C PRO A 85 10.99 12.60 -6.69
N CYS A 86 12.03 11.77 -6.72
CA CYS A 86 11.90 10.31 -6.57
C CYS A 86 11.72 9.85 -5.11
N THR A 87 11.91 10.74 -4.13
CA THR A 87 11.65 10.46 -2.71
C THR A 87 10.15 10.41 -2.43
N VAL A 88 9.36 11.27 -3.08
CA VAL A 88 7.94 11.45 -2.74
C VAL A 88 7.04 10.91 -3.85
N ASP A 89 6.31 9.84 -3.55
CA ASP A 89 5.33 9.24 -4.45
C ASP A 89 3.92 9.39 -3.87
N ARG A 90 3.09 10.17 -4.56
CA ARG A 90 1.72 10.50 -4.13
C ARG A 90 0.70 9.70 -4.94
N ALA A 91 -0.18 8.99 -4.24
CA ALA A 91 -1.35 8.35 -4.80
C ALA A 91 -2.61 8.76 -4.01
N PRO A 92 -3.83 8.64 -4.60
CA PRO A 92 -5.05 9.24 -4.02
C PRO A 92 -5.37 8.90 -2.56
N LEU A 93 -4.91 7.75 -2.05
CA LEU A 93 -5.18 7.28 -0.69
C LEU A 93 -3.91 6.83 0.06
N ARG A 94 -2.73 7.05 -0.52
CA ARG A 94 -1.47 6.57 0.07
C ARG A 94 -0.30 7.33 -0.52
N ASN A 95 0.53 7.89 0.36
CA ASN A 95 1.84 8.39 -0.01
C ASN A 95 2.92 7.37 0.35
N LYS A 96 3.99 7.34 -0.43
CA LYS A 96 5.22 6.60 -0.13
C LYS A 96 6.38 7.59 -0.10
N TYR A 97 7.25 7.43 0.88
CA TYR A 97 8.47 8.20 1.03
C TYR A 97 9.67 7.24 0.97
N PHE A 98 10.53 7.41 -0.03
CA PHE A 98 11.70 6.56 -0.26
C PHE A 98 12.96 7.23 0.27
N PHE A 99 13.64 6.61 1.24
CA PHE A 99 14.90 7.08 1.79
C PHE A 99 15.99 6.02 1.66
N GLY A 100 17.20 6.42 1.29
CA GLY A 100 18.31 5.55 0.93
C GLY A 100 18.14 5.00 -0.49
N GLU A 101 17.19 4.09 -0.67
CA GLU A 101 16.92 3.44 -1.97
C GLU A 101 15.46 3.60 -2.35
N GLY A 102 15.19 3.78 -3.64
CA GLY A 102 13.85 3.80 -4.21
C GLY A 102 13.79 2.95 -5.47
N TYR A 103 12.58 2.59 -5.89
CA TYR A 103 12.38 1.81 -7.10
C TYR A 103 11.16 2.28 -7.89
N THR A 104 11.21 2.03 -9.19
CA THR A 104 10.11 2.22 -10.12
C THR A 104 9.11 1.09 -10.02
N TYR A 105 7.83 1.41 -10.13
CA TYR A 105 6.78 0.40 -10.16
C TYR A 105 5.58 0.88 -11.00
N GLY A 106 4.73 -0.06 -11.41
CA GLY A 106 3.48 0.24 -12.10
C GLY A 106 3.66 1.11 -13.36
N SER A 107 3.13 2.33 -13.33
CA SER A 107 3.18 3.28 -14.44
C SER A 107 4.57 3.91 -14.65
N GLN A 108 5.47 3.86 -13.66
CA GLN A 108 6.82 4.40 -13.73
C GLN A 108 7.78 3.49 -14.52
N LEU A 109 7.33 2.30 -14.89
CA LEU A 109 8.16 1.30 -15.57
C LEU A 109 8.39 1.67 -17.04
N VAL A 110 9.66 1.70 -17.45
CA VAL A 110 10.06 1.84 -18.86
C VAL A 110 9.55 0.66 -19.69
N ARG A 111 9.63 -0.56 -19.14
CA ARG A 111 9.02 -1.78 -19.72
C ARG A 111 7.83 -2.20 -18.87
N LYS A 112 6.62 -1.99 -19.42
CA LYS A 112 5.38 -2.39 -18.76
C LYS A 112 5.34 -3.91 -18.55
N GLY A 113 4.92 -4.34 -17.37
CA GLY A 113 4.77 -5.75 -17.00
C GLY A 113 4.97 -5.95 -15.50
N LEU A 114 4.39 -7.03 -14.97
CA LEU A 114 4.56 -7.43 -13.56
C LEU A 114 6.01 -7.89 -13.34
N GLY A 115 6.61 -7.54 -12.19
CA GLY A 115 7.97 -7.99 -11.84
C GLY A 115 9.10 -7.23 -12.56
N ASN A 116 8.80 -6.10 -13.21
CA ASN A 116 9.77 -5.30 -13.95
C ASN A 116 10.31 -4.09 -13.15
N GLU A 117 10.11 -4.06 -11.83
CA GLU A 117 10.62 -3.03 -10.94
C GLU A 117 12.14 -2.85 -11.09
N ARG A 118 12.62 -1.61 -11.00
CA ARG A 118 14.04 -1.26 -11.07
C ARG A 118 14.37 -0.23 -10.01
N LEU A 119 15.52 -0.39 -9.35
CA LEU A 119 16.07 0.64 -8.47
C LEU A 119 16.32 1.92 -9.26
N TYR A 120 16.09 3.06 -8.62
CA TYR A 120 16.62 4.31 -9.12
C TYR A 120 18.16 4.31 -9.02
N PRO A 121 18.86 5.07 -9.87
CA PRO A 121 20.27 5.35 -9.67
C PRO A 121 20.56 5.88 -8.26
N GLU A 122 21.77 5.59 -7.76
CA GLU A 122 22.21 6.05 -6.45
C GLU A 122 22.11 7.58 -6.35
N GLY A 123 21.55 8.06 -5.24
CA GLY A 123 21.37 9.49 -4.99
C GLY A 123 20.14 10.14 -5.64
N GLU A 124 19.30 9.40 -6.35
CA GLU A 124 18.02 9.93 -6.88
C GLU A 124 16.95 10.13 -5.80
N VAL A 125 17.07 9.39 -4.69
CA VAL A 125 16.26 9.60 -3.49
C VAL A 125 17.09 10.27 -2.39
N ASP A 126 16.42 10.79 -1.38
CA ASP A 126 17.06 11.35 -0.19
C ASP A 126 17.75 10.26 0.63
N PRO A 127 18.86 10.56 1.34
CA PRO A 127 19.54 9.57 2.17
C PRO A 127 18.65 9.08 3.33
N ARG A 128 19.05 7.98 3.97
CA ARG A 128 18.35 7.48 5.17
C ARG A 128 18.31 8.56 6.25
N LEU A 129 17.12 8.76 6.83
CA LEU A 129 16.94 9.67 7.95
C LEU A 129 17.74 9.17 9.16
N SER A 130 18.54 10.06 9.72
CA SER A 130 19.19 9.87 11.01
C SER A 130 18.20 10.25 12.12
N LEU A 131 17.25 9.36 12.40
CA LEU A 131 16.36 9.50 13.56
C LEU A 131 17.15 9.06 14.79
N GLY A 132 17.64 10.03 15.57
CA GLY A 132 18.37 9.78 16.82
C GLY A 132 17.44 9.25 17.91
N LEU A 133 17.12 7.96 17.82
CA LEU A 133 16.47 7.17 18.86
C LEU A 133 17.51 6.65 19.86
#